data_AF-A0AAE4AZ52-F1
#
_entry.id   AF-A0AAE4AZ52-F1
#
_cell.length_a   1.000
_cell.length_b   1.000
_cell.length_c   1.000
_cell.angle_alpha   90.00
_cell.angle_beta   90.00
_cell.angle_gamma   90.00
#
_symmetry.space_group_name_H-M   'P 1'
#
loop_
_entity.id
_entity.type
_entity.pdbx_description
1 polymer ?
#
loop_
_entity_poly.entity_id
_entity_poly.type
_entity_poly.pdbx_seq_one_letter_code
_entity_poly.pdbx_strand_id
1 'polypeptide(L)'
;MVVRDSRRLREDALAAEAEAEAYPADRSEILLDAAAAWRAAGETDRAVEIYRELAEVRDQHGLYAMIELAEHHLAHDEPEQADALLHRLRRDPLLDDGHCMITGELFEIRGDLVTAERWLGRGAALLTEDQLDEMQDSPAPDATVAGMLLNSRRRVRQALGRDPDMLDDLAPSEIPMDPDERMRHIDAALGAAHAADAVAPKDPPRNAPCPCGSGRKFKKCCGAPGS
;
A
#
# COMPACT_ATOMS: atom_id res chain seq x y z
N MET A 1 -9.25 18.60 10.49
CA MET A 1 -8.04 17.85 10.86
C MET A 1 -8.21 17.36 12.30
N VAL A 2 -8.64 16.11 12.49
CA VAL A 2 -8.71 15.53 13.84
C VAL A 2 -7.31 15.05 14.17
N VAL A 3 -6.60 15.78 15.03
CA VAL A 3 -5.37 15.27 15.65
C VAL A 3 -5.81 14.02 16.43
N ARG A 4 -5.58 12.83 15.88
CA ARG A 4 -5.76 11.60 16.64
C ARG A 4 -4.78 11.68 17.80
N ASP A 5 -5.28 11.48 19.01
CA ASP A 5 -4.46 11.50 20.23
C ASP A 5 -3.31 10.49 20.06
N SER A 6 -2.06 10.95 20.15
CA SER A 6 -0.87 10.09 20.02
C SER A 6 -0.89 8.93 21.01
N ARG A 7 -1.63 9.04 22.12
CA ARG A 7 -1.86 7.90 23.02
C ARG A 7 -2.72 6.82 22.33
N ARG A 8 -3.82 7.21 21.72
CA ARG A 8 -4.73 6.30 21.02
C ARG A 8 -4.02 5.63 19.85
N LEU A 9 -3.19 6.34 19.10
CA LEU A 9 -2.42 5.75 18.00
C LEU A 9 -1.45 4.66 18.50
N ARG A 10 -0.81 4.84 19.65
CA ARG A 10 0.01 3.80 20.29
C ARG A 10 -0.83 2.61 20.77
N GLU A 11 -2.00 2.87 21.35
CA GLU A 11 -2.94 1.81 21.76
C GLU A 11 -3.43 0.99 20.55
N ASP A 12 -3.76 1.66 19.44
CA ASP A 12 -4.15 1.03 18.17
C ASP A 12 -2.98 0.19 17.60
N ALA A 13 -1.75 0.71 17.61
CA ALA A 13 -0.56 -0.01 17.12
C ALA A 13 -0.23 -1.26 17.97
N LEU A 14 -0.31 -1.16 19.29
CA LEU A 14 -0.13 -2.31 20.20
C LEU A 14 -1.21 -3.38 20.00
N ALA A 15 -2.46 -2.96 19.77
CA ALA A 15 -3.54 -3.88 19.48
C ALA A 15 -3.31 -4.62 18.16
N ALA A 16 -2.87 -3.91 17.12
CA ALA A 16 -2.52 -4.51 15.83
C ALA A 16 -1.36 -5.52 15.95
N GLU A 17 -0.29 -5.20 16.68
CA GLU A 17 0.79 -6.18 16.91
C GLU A 17 0.29 -7.46 17.62
N ALA A 18 -0.57 -7.31 18.64
CA ALA A 18 -1.17 -8.46 19.33
C ALA A 18 -2.12 -9.25 18.40
N GLU A 19 -2.84 -8.58 17.51
CA GLU A 19 -3.68 -9.20 16.49
C GLU A 19 -2.84 -9.99 15.48
N ALA A 20 -1.70 -9.45 15.05
CA ALA A 20 -0.78 -10.13 14.13
C ALA A 20 -0.25 -11.46 14.70
N GLU A 21 -0.08 -11.56 16.03
CA GLU A 21 0.24 -12.84 16.69
C GLU A 21 -0.94 -13.82 16.68
N ALA A 22 -2.17 -13.32 16.80
CA ALA A 22 -3.39 -14.12 16.81
C ALA A 22 -3.79 -14.62 15.40
N TYR A 23 -3.41 -13.89 14.35
CA TYR A 23 -3.74 -14.17 12.95
C TYR A 23 -2.49 -14.31 12.06
N PRO A 24 -1.74 -15.43 12.15
CA PRO A 24 -0.48 -15.59 11.41
C PRO A 24 -0.59 -15.55 9.88
N ALA A 25 -1.78 -15.82 9.32
CA ALA A 25 -2.02 -15.80 7.88
C ALA A 25 -2.03 -14.38 7.31
N ASP A 26 -2.53 -13.43 8.11
CA ASP A 26 -2.71 -12.02 7.75
C ASP A 26 -1.62 -11.16 8.43
N ARG A 27 -0.60 -11.80 9.00
CA ARG A 27 0.39 -11.18 9.88
C ARG A 27 1.13 -10.03 9.20
N SER A 28 1.55 -10.20 7.95
CA SER A 28 2.33 -9.18 7.25
C SER A 28 1.50 -7.93 6.96
N GLU A 29 0.22 -8.10 6.63
CA GLU A 29 -0.75 -7.02 6.45
C GLU A 29 -0.96 -6.26 7.77
N ILE A 30 -1.32 -6.98 8.84
CA ILE A 30 -1.60 -6.38 10.15
C ILE A 30 -0.37 -5.65 10.71
N LEU A 31 0.84 -6.19 10.49
CA LEU A 31 2.07 -5.54 10.94
C LEU A 31 2.42 -4.30 10.13
N LEU A 32 2.11 -4.23 8.83
CA LEU A 32 2.25 -2.98 8.09
C LEU A 32 1.36 -1.88 8.67
N ASP A 33 0.10 -2.22 9.00
CA ASP A 33 -0.82 -1.28 9.63
C ASP A 33 -0.34 -0.85 11.02
N ALA A 34 0.21 -1.78 11.80
CA ALA A 34 0.84 -1.47 13.08
C ALA A 34 2.01 -0.48 12.91
N ALA A 35 2.88 -0.72 11.92
CA ALA A 35 4.01 0.16 11.63
C ALA A 35 3.56 1.56 11.19
N ALA A 36 2.54 1.67 10.34
CA ALA A 36 1.94 2.95 9.96
C ALA A 36 1.36 3.70 11.19
N ALA A 37 0.70 2.99 12.10
CA ALA A 37 0.19 3.56 13.34
C ALA A 37 1.31 4.05 14.27
N TRP A 38 2.41 3.30 14.38
CA TRP A 38 3.60 3.74 15.13
C TRP A 38 4.24 4.99 14.51
N ARG A 39 4.40 5.04 13.19
CA ARG A 39 4.91 6.22 12.46
C ARG A 39 4.02 7.43 12.74
N ALA A 40 2.69 7.27 12.64
CA ALA A 40 1.72 8.33 12.94
C ALA A 40 1.75 8.79 14.42
N ALA A 41 2.12 7.90 15.35
CA ALA A 41 2.32 8.22 16.76
C ALA A 41 3.65 8.93 17.06
N GLY A 42 4.54 9.07 16.06
CA GLY A 42 5.89 9.61 16.18
C GLY A 42 6.94 8.61 16.68
N GLU A 43 6.60 7.32 16.76
CA GLU A 43 7.49 6.24 17.22
C GLU A 43 8.16 5.57 16.02
N THR A 44 8.98 6.34 15.30
CA THR A 44 9.60 5.91 14.04
C THR A 44 10.51 4.69 14.22
N ASP A 45 11.23 4.59 15.33
CA ASP A 45 12.13 3.46 15.59
C ASP A 45 11.38 2.12 15.60
N ARG A 46 10.20 2.07 16.22
CA ARG A 46 9.37 0.86 16.27
C ARG A 46 8.80 0.50 14.90
N ALA A 47 8.32 1.50 14.14
CA ALA A 47 7.85 1.29 12.77
C ALA A 47 8.95 0.68 11.89
N VAL A 48 10.18 1.21 12.00
CA VAL A 48 11.34 0.74 11.25
C VAL A 48 11.77 -0.68 11.65
N GLU A 49 11.66 -1.06 12.93
CA GLU A 49 11.88 -2.45 13.35
C GLU A 49 10.92 -3.42 12.64
N ILE A 50 9.63 -3.06 12.57
CA ILE A 50 8.62 -3.87 11.89
C ILE A 50 8.90 -3.92 10.39
N TYR A 51 9.21 -2.80 9.74
CA TYR A 51 9.54 -2.79 8.32
C TYR A 51 10.75 -3.66 8.00
N ARG A 52 11.80 -3.66 8.84
CA ARG A 52 12.97 -4.55 8.67
C ARG A 52 12.59 -6.02 8.77
N GLU A 53 11.68 -6.37 9.67
CA GLU A 53 11.20 -7.74 9.81
C GLU A 53 10.40 -8.17 8.57
N LEU A 54 9.44 -7.35 8.16
CA LEU A 54 8.58 -7.62 7.02
C LEU A 54 9.34 -7.61 5.69
N ALA A 55 10.37 -6.77 5.57
CA ALA A 55 11.24 -6.76 4.40
C ALA A 55 11.97 -8.10 4.19
N GLU A 56 12.07 -8.99 5.18
CA GLU A 56 12.62 -10.33 4.99
C GLU A 56 11.57 -11.37 4.56
N VAL A 57 10.29 -11.04 4.67
CA VAL A 57 9.18 -11.89 4.23
C VAL A 57 8.96 -11.70 2.72
N ARG A 58 8.73 -12.81 2.01
CA ARG A 58 8.51 -12.82 0.54
C ARG A 58 7.02 -12.92 0.21
N ASP A 59 6.28 -11.87 0.53
CA ASP A 59 4.90 -11.65 0.13
C ASP A 59 4.71 -10.20 -0.36
N GLN A 60 3.50 -9.83 -0.79
CA GLN A 60 3.21 -8.47 -1.28
C GLN A 60 3.45 -7.40 -0.20
N HIS A 61 3.05 -7.66 1.03
CA HIS A 61 3.23 -6.73 2.15
C HIS A 61 4.72 -6.50 2.49
N GLY A 62 5.56 -7.53 2.40
CA GLY A 62 7.00 -7.41 2.55
C GLY A 62 7.64 -6.49 1.50
N LEU A 63 7.08 -6.41 0.29
CA LEU A 63 7.54 -5.46 -0.73
C LEU A 63 7.17 -4.01 -0.39
N TYR A 64 5.98 -3.75 0.14
CA TYR A 64 5.62 -2.42 0.68
C TYR A 64 6.52 -2.03 1.85
N ALA A 65 6.85 -2.96 2.75
CA ALA A 65 7.81 -2.70 3.83
C ALA A 65 9.21 -2.31 3.32
N MET A 66 9.65 -2.86 2.18
CA MET A 66 10.91 -2.44 1.54
C MET A 66 10.85 -0.99 1.05
N ILE A 67 9.71 -0.53 0.53
CA ILE A 67 9.51 0.84 0.05
C ILE A 67 9.59 1.81 1.23
N GLU A 68 8.85 1.53 2.30
CA GLU A 68 8.87 2.30 3.55
C GLU A 68 10.27 2.38 4.17
N LEU A 69 10.98 1.25 4.22
CA LEU A 69 12.33 1.22 4.75
C LEU A 69 13.34 1.96 3.85
N ALA A 70 13.18 1.88 2.52
CA ALA A 70 13.98 2.66 1.58
C ALA A 70 13.72 4.17 1.74
N GLU A 71 12.47 4.60 1.91
CA GLU A 71 12.15 6.00 2.23
C GLU A 71 12.86 6.45 3.50
N HIS A 72 12.78 5.65 4.57
CA HIS A 72 13.45 5.96 5.83
C HIS A 72 14.96 6.18 5.63
N HIS A 73 15.64 5.27 4.93
CA HIS A 73 17.07 5.41 4.62
C HIS A 73 17.37 6.67 3.80
N LEU A 74 16.55 6.97 2.78
CA LEU A 74 16.69 8.18 1.98
C LEU A 74 16.46 9.48 2.78
N ALA A 75 15.65 9.44 3.84
CA ALA A 75 15.44 10.57 4.75
C ALA A 75 16.62 10.78 5.72
N HIS A 76 17.42 9.74 5.97
CA HIS A 76 18.57 9.76 6.88
C HIS A 76 19.92 9.87 6.16
N ASP A 77 19.93 10.20 4.86
CA ASP A 77 21.13 10.31 4.02
C ASP A 77 21.92 8.98 3.93
N GLU A 78 21.19 7.87 3.86
CA GLU A 78 21.70 6.50 3.73
C GLU A 78 21.34 5.89 2.36
N PRO A 79 21.82 6.46 1.23
CA PRO A 79 21.37 6.07 -0.10
C PRO A 79 21.76 4.64 -0.49
N GLU A 80 22.88 4.12 0.03
CA GLU A 80 23.36 2.76 -0.30
C GLU A 80 22.38 1.68 0.22
N GLN A 81 21.81 1.90 1.40
CA GLN A 81 20.83 1.03 2.03
C GLN A 81 19.50 1.07 1.27
N ALA A 82 19.05 2.28 0.90
CA ALA A 82 17.86 2.45 0.07
C ALA A 82 18.01 1.78 -1.30
N ASP A 83 19.16 1.98 -1.96
CA ASP A 83 19.45 1.39 -3.27
C ASP A 83 19.46 -0.15 -3.22
N ALA A 84 19.99 -0.74 -2.15
CA ALA A 84 19.97 -2.18 -1.97
C ALA A 84 18.55 -2.74 -1.90
N LEU A 85 17.65 -2.07 -1.15
CA LEU A 85 16.24 -2.44 -1.04
C LEU A 85 15.51 -2.27 -2.38
N LEU A 86 15.67 -1.12 -3.04
CA LEU A 86 15.02 -0.83 -4.31
C LEU A 86 15.51 -1.75 -5.44
N HIS A 87 16.79 -2.13 -5.43
CA HIS A 87 17.33 -3.11 -6.36
C HIS A 87 16.71 -4.50 -6.16
N ARG A 88 16.50 -4.91 -4.90
CA ARG A 88 15.82 -6.17 -4.56
C ARG A 88 14.35 -6.11 -4.99
N LEU A 89 13.62 -5.05 -4.62
CA LEU A 89 12.22 -4.81 -4.97
C LEU A 89 12.00 -4.94 -6.49
N ARG A 90 12.83 -4.26 -7.29
CA ARG A 90 12.70 -4.26 -8.77
C ARG A 90 12.86 -5.65 -9.41
N ARG A 91 13.48 -6.60 -8.71
CA ARG A 91 13.76 -7.96 -9.21
C ARG A 91 12.81 -9.01 -8.63
N ASP A 92 11.98 -8.65 -7.66
CA ASP A 92 11.08 -9.62 -7.06
C ASP A 92 9.90 -9.93 -8.00
N PRO A 93 9.55 -11.21 -8.21
CA PRO A 93 8.43 -11.61 -9.06
C PRO A 93 7.06 -11.17 -8.54
N LEU A 94 6.93 -10.79 -7.26
CA LEU A 94 5.67 -10.30 -6.68
C LEU A 94 5.46 -8.79 -6.89
N LEU A 95 6.39 -8.10 -7.55
CA LEU A 95 6.25 -6.68 -7.87
C LEU A 95 5.04 -6.46 -8.81
N ASP A 96 4.13 -5.59 -8.40
CA ASP A 96 2.95 -5.17 -9.16
C ASP A 96 2.96 -3.65 -9.47
N ASP A 97 1.87 -3.17 -10.07
CA ASP A 97 1.66 -1.77 -10.40
C ASP A 97 1.54 -0.87 -9.16
N GLY A 98 0.96 -1.35 -8.06
CA GLY A 98 0.84 -0.62 -6.79
C GLY A 98 2.21 -0.29 -6.18
N HIS A 99 3.10 -1.27 -6.10
CA HIS A 99 4.48 -1.04 -5.63
C HIS A 99 5.22 -0.01 -6.50
N CYS A 100 5.04 -0.10 -7.83
CA CYS A 100 5.65 0.82 -8.77
C CYS A 100 5.07 2.24 -8.67
N MET A 101 3.76 2.35 -8.46
CA MET A 101 3.03 3.60 -8.30
C MET A 101 3.55 4.35 -7.08
N ILE A 102 3.53 3.72 -5.90
CA ILE A 102 4.01 4.33 -4.65
C ILE A 102 5.48 4.73 -4.77
N THR A 103 6.34 3.82 -5.23
CA THR A 103 7.78 4.11 -5.34
C THR A 103 8.03 5.26 -6.30
N GLY A 104 7.29 5.30 -7.42
CA GLY A 104 7.36 6.41 -8.38
C GLY A 104 6.97 7.75 -7.78
N GLU A 105 5.87 7.80 -7.04
CA GLU A 105 5.38 9.02 -6.41
C GLU A 105 6.32 9.52 -5.30
N LEU A 106 6.91 8.61 -4.52
CA LEU A 106 7.95 8.93 -3.54
C LEU A 106 9.13 9.69 -4.20
N PHE A 107 9.63 9.19 -5.32
CA PHE A 107 10.72 9.85 -6.04
C PHE A 107 10.27 11.15 -6.75
N GLU A 108 9.02 11.23 -7.21
CA GLU A 108 8.44 12.47 -7.74
C GLU A 108 8.47 13.58 -6.67
N ILE A 109 8.01 13.29 -5.45
CA ILE A 109 7.97 14.26 -4.34
C ILE A 109 9.38 14.71 -3.94
N ARG A 110 10.36 13.79 -3.98
CA ARG A 110 11.77 14.10 -3.70
C ARG A 110 12.47 14.86 -4.83
N GLY A 111 11.81 15.05 -5.98
CA GLY A 111 12.36 15.75 -7.14
C GLY A 111 13.29 14.91 -8.01
N ASP A 112 13.47 13.62 -7.74
CA ASP A 112 14.19 12.70 -8.63
C ASP A 112 13.24 12.16 -9.70
N LEU A 113 12.91 13.04 -10.63
CA LEU A 113 11.96 12.76 -11.70
C LEU A 113 12.44 11.63 -12.62
N VAL A 114 13.75 11.42 -12.77
CA VAL A 114 14.31 10.36 -13.63
C VAL A 114 14.06 8.99 -13.01
N THR A 115 14.28 8.85 -11.70
CA THR A 115 13.97 7.60 -10.99
C THR A 115 12.46 7.38 -10.90
N ALA A 116 11.68 8.43 -10.64
CA ALA A 116 10.23 8.37 -10.65
C ALA A 116 9.68 7.83 -11.99
N GLU A 117 10.14 8.38 -13.12
CA GLU A 117 9.71 7.95 -14.45
C GLU A 117 10.00 6.47 -14.70
N ARG A 118 11.14 5.96 -14.24
CA ARG A 118 11.51 4.54 -14.41
C ARG A 118 10.56 3.61 -13.67
N TRP A 119 10.19 3.96 -12.44
CA TRP A 119 9.22 3.18 -11.65
C TRP A 119 7.82 3.25 -12.24
N LEU A 120 7.35 4.45 -12.56
CA LEU A 120 6.02 4.66 -13.15
C LEU A 120 5.90 4.00 -14.53
N GLY A 121 6.96 4.07 -15.36
CA GLY A 121 7.01 3.36 -16.63
C GLY A 121 7.02 1.84 -16.48
N ARG A 122 7.67 1.31 -15.44
CA ARG A 122 7.63 -0.13 -15.13
C ARG A 122 6.23 -0.56 -14.71
N GLY A 123 5.57 0.18 -13.82
CA GLY A 123 4.22 -0.14 -13.38
C GLY A 123 3.19 -0.01 -14.50
N ALA A 124 3.31 0.99 -15.38
CA ALA A 124 2.47 1.09 -16.58
C ALA A 124 2.61 -0.12 -17.51
N ALA A 125 3.81 -0.73 -17.57
CA ALA A 125 4.05 -1.95 -18.34
C ALA A 125 3.58 -3.25 -17.63
N LEU A 126 3.16 -3.16 -16.37
CA LEU A 126 2.57 -4.28 -15.61
C LEU A 126 1.04 -4.27 -15.66
N LEU A 127 0.42 -3.14 -16.02
CA LEU A 127 -1.03 -3.03 -16.13
C LEU A 127 -1.60 -4.03 -17.13
N THR A 128 -2.64 -4.75 -16.71
CA THR A 128 -3.40 -5.66 -17.57
C THR A 128 -4.56 -4.94 -18.26
N GLU A 129 -5.12 -5.57 -19.31
CA GLU A 129 -6.35 -5.07 -19.95
C GLU A 129 -7.50 -4.97 -18.94
N ASP A 130 -7.68 -6.00 -18.09
CA ASP A 130 -8.71 -6.01 -17.05
C ASP A 130 -8.56 -4.83 -16.08
N GLN A 131 -7.35 -4.50 -15.64
CA GLN A 131 -7.10 -3.37 -14.73
C GLN A 131 -7.40 -2.02 -15.41
N LEU A 132 -7.14 -1.90 -16.72
CA LEU A 132 -7.44 -0.69 -17.48
C LEU A 132 -8.95 -0.54 -17.69
N ASP A 133 -9.65 -1.63 -18.01
CA ASP A 133 -11.11 -1.64 -18.15
C ASP A 133 -11.79 -1.31 -16.80
N GLU A 134 -11.34 -1.94 -15.70
CA GLU A 134 -11.83 -1.65 -14.34
C GLU A 134 -11.61 -0.18 -13.95
N MET A 135 -10.45 0.38 -14.27
CA MET A 135 -10.17 1.81 -14.06
C MET A 135 -11.13 2.69 -14.85
N GLN A 136 -11.35 2.40 -16.14
CA GLN A 136 -12.20 3.21 -17.01
C GLN A 136 -13.68 3.15 -16.64
N ASP A 137 -14.14 1.98 -16.20
CA ASP A 137 -15.53 1.77 -15.75
C ASP A 137 -15.78 2.30 -14.33
N SER A 138 -14.72 2.61 -13.57
CA SER A 138 -14.84 3.18 -12.23
C SER A 138 -15.54 4.55 -12.24
N PRO A 139 -16.41 4.85 -11.28
CA PRO A 139 -16.96 6.19 -11.11
C PRO A 139 -15.90 7.23 -10.67
N ALA A 140 -14.72 6.77 -10.23
CA ALA A 140 -13.57 7.60 -9.89
C ALA A 140 -12.28 6.95 -10.47
N PRO A 141 -12.05 7.05 -11.79
CA PRO A 141 -10.90 6.41 -12.45
C PRO A 141 -9.56 6.88 -11.89
N ASP A 142 -9.45 8.15 -11.54
CA ASP A 142 -8.26 8.80 -11.00
C ASP A 142 -7.91 8.37 -9.57
N ALA A 143 -8.87 7.80 -8.84
CA ALA A 143 -8.66 7.24 -7.49
C ALA A 143 -8.30 5.75 -7.49
N THR A 144 -8.27 5.09 -8.65
CA THR A 144 -7.79 3.70 -8.77
C THR A 144 -6.26 3.64 -8.81
N VAL A 145 -5.66 2.50 -8.48
CA VAL A 145 -4.19 2.34 -8.54
C VAL A 145 -3.65 2.61 -9.95
N ALA A 146 -4.30 2.05 -10.98
CA ALA A 146 -3.95 2.30 -12.38
C ALA A 146 -4.08 3.79 -12.76
N GLY A 147 -5.15 4.45 -12.33
CA GLY A 147 -5.38 5.87 -12.60
C GLY A 147 -4.36 6.77 -11.88
N MET A 148 -4.07 6.50 -10.61
CA MET A 148 -3.03 7.20 -9.84
C MET A 148 -1.65 7.03 -10.49
N LEU A 149 -1.34 5.81 -10.96
CA LEU A 149 -0.10 5.50 -11.66
C LEU A 149 0.05 6.29 -12.96
N LEU A 150 -0.95 6.24 -13.84
CA LEU A 150 -0.92 6.91 -15.14
C LEU A 150 -0.90 8.44 -15.00
N ASN A 151 -1.65 8.99 -14.03
CA ASN A 151 -1.60 10.41 -13.72
C ASN A 151 -0.21 10.84 -13.21
N SER A 152 0.41 10.06 -12.33
CA SER A 152 1.76 10.35 -11.84
C SER A 152 2.78 10.26 -12.96
N ARG A 153 2.67 9.26 -13.83
CA ARG A 153 3.51 9.11 -15.02
C ARG A 153 3.40 10.31 -15.95
N ARG A 154 2.18 10.77 -16.24
CA ARG A 154 1.90 11.96 -17.04
C ARG A 154 2.60 13.19 -16.49
N ARG A 155 2.42 13.48 -15.19
CA ARG A 155 3.04 14.64 -14.52
C ARG A 155 4.57 14.59 -14.61
N VAL A 156 5.17 13.44 -14.27
CA VAL A 156 6.62 13.27 -14.30
C VAL A 156 7.19 13.43 -15.71
N ARG A 157 6.53 12.89 -16.74
CA ARG A 157 6.94 13.07 -18.15
C ARG A 157 6.90 14.54 -18.56
N GLN A 158 5.81 15.23 -18.23
CA GLN A 158 5.66 16.66 -18.51
C GLN A 158 6.74 17.49 -17.80
N ALA A 159 7.03 17.19 -16.53
CA ALA A 159 8.08 17.86 -15.76
C ALA A 159 9.49 17.61 -16.34
N LEU A 160 9.70 16.48 -17.02
CA LEU A 160 10.92 16.17 -17.77
C LEU A 160 10.93 16.73 -19.21
N GLY A 161 9.91 17.51 -19.61
CA GLY A 161 9.78 18.08 -20.95
C GLY A 161 9.45 17.05 -22.03
N ARG A 162 8.82 15.93 -21.66
CA ARG A 162 8.37 14.87 -22.57
C ARG A 162 6.86 14.93 -22.73
N ASP A 163 6.40 14.63 -23.93
CA ASP A 163 4.97 14.54 -24.21
C ASP A 163 4.38 13.28 -23.54
N PRO A 164 3.18 13.39 -22.94
CA PRO A 164 2.38 12.22 -22.56
C PRO A 164 2.16 11.29 -23.77
N ASP A 165 2.00 9.99 -23.52
CA ASP A 165 1.61 9.03 -24.56
C ASP A 165 0.18 8.50 -24.37
N MET A 166 -0.23 7.60 -25.27
CA MET A 166 -1.60 7.07 -25.30
C MET A 166 -2.05 6.46 -23.97
N LEU A 167 -1.14 5.91 -23.16
CA LEU A 167 -1.49 5.36 -21.84
C LEU A 167 -1.76 6.50 -20.85
N ASP A 168 -0.96 7.56 -20.88
CA ASP A 168 -1.15 8.74 -20.02
C ASP A 168 -2.46 9.49 -20.31
N ASP A 169 -3.01 9.31 -21.52
CA ASP A 169 -4.28 9.89 -21.95
C ASP A 169 -5.51 9.06 -21.54
N LEU A 170 -5.33 7.82 -21.05
CA LEU A 170 -6.44 6.99 -20.56
C LEU A 170 -6.98 7.45 -19.21
N ALA A 171 -6.16 8.14 -18.41
CA ALA A 171 -6.51 8.60 -17.07
C ALA A 171 -6.33 10.12 -16.94
N PRO A 172 -7.13 10.96 -17.62
CA PRO A 172 -6.98 12.40 -17.50
C PRO A 172 -7.57 12.89 -16.16
N SER A 173 -6.73 13.12 -15.15
CA SER A 173 -7.13 13.97 -14.01
C SER A 173 -6.79 15.44 -14.30
N GLU A 174 -7.80 16.30 -14.21
CA GLU A 174 -7.66 17.76 -14.36
C GLU A 174 -7.40 18.48 -13.02
N ILE A 175 -7.30 17.76 -11.89
CA ILE A 175 -7.19 18.38 -10.56
C ILE A 175 -5.73 18.34 -10.09
N PRO A 176 -5.00 19.47 -10.10
CA PRO A 176 -3.69 19.53 -9.47
C PRO A 176 -3.84 19.34 -7.96
N MET A 177 -3.27 18.25 -7.43
CA MET A 177 -3.14 18.02 -5.99
C MET A 177 -1.87 18.69 -5.46
N ASP A 178 -1.94 19.28 -4.27
CA ASP A 178 -0.79 19.84 -3.57
C ASP A 178 0.21 18.73 -3.15
N PRO A 179 1.54 18.94 -3.19
CA PRO A 179 2.52 17.91 -2.81
C PRO A 179 2.37 17.35 -1.38
N ASP A 180 2.00 18.17 -0.40
CA ASP A 180 1.79 17.69 0.97
C ASP A 180 0.49 16.88 1.06
N GLU A 181 -0.50 17.21 0.24
CA GLU A 181 -1.72 16.43 0.09
C GLU A 181 -1.49 15.09 -0.61
N ARG A 182 -0.58 15.04 -1.59
CA ARG A 182 -0.14 13.80 -2.23
C ARG A 182 0.64 12.92 -1.27
N MET A 183 1.57 13.46 -0.48
CA MET A 183 2.27 12.66 0.54
C MET A 183 1.29 12.06 1.55
N ARG A 184 0.30 12.83 2.01
CA ARG A 184 -0.77 12.29 2.87
C ARG A 184 -1.62 11.25 2.17
N HIS A 185 -1.85 11.38 0.86
CA HIS A 185 -2.52 10.36 0.06
C HIS A 185 -1.66 9.11 -0.10
N ILE A 186 -0.35 9.21 -0.26
CA ILE A 186 0.57 8.06 -0.26
C ILE A 186 0.52 7.35 1.09
N ASP A 187 0.66 8.08 2.20
CA ASP A 187 0.54 7.50 3.56
C ASP A 187 -0.81 6.78 3.74
N ALA A 188 -1.89 7.39 3.23
CA ALA A 188 -3.24 6.82 3.31
C ALA A 188 -3.48 5.67 2.32
N ALA A 189 -2.88 5.72 1.12
CA ALA A 189 -3.00 4.72 0.06
C ALA A 189 -2.12 3.52 0.34
N LEU A 190 -0.96 3.70 0.99
CA LEU A 190 -0.24 2.62 1.63
C LEU A 190 -1.16 2.01 2.69
N GLY A 191 -1.64 2.79 3.67
CA GLY A 191 -2.60 2.30 4.67
C GLY A 191 -3.92 1.71 4.15
N ALA A 192 -4.36 2.03 2.92
CA ALA A 192 -5.62 1.55 2.33
C ALA A 192 -5.44 0.45 1.28
N ALA A 193 -4.32 0.45 0.53
CA ALA A 193 -3.88 -0.69 -0.27
C ALA A 193 -3.62 -1.90 0.64
N HIS A 194 -3.20 -1.65 1.89
CA HIS A 194 -3.13 -2.66 2.95
C HIS A 194 -4.50 -3.20 3.40
N ALA A 195 -5.62 -2.55 3.07
CA ALA A 195 -6.98 -2.99 3.42
C ALA A 195 -7.75 -3.58 2.22
N ALA A 196 -7.21 -3.48 1.00
CA ALA A 196 -7.94 -3.80 -0.23
C ALA A 196 -8.09 -5.31 -0.50
N ASP A 197 -7.32 -6.17 0.18
CA ASP A 197 -7.52 -7.62 0.17
C ASP A 197 -8.48 -8.12 1.26
N ALA A 198 -9.04 -7.22 2.07
CA ALA A 198 -10.12 -7.55 2.98
C ALA A 198 -11.46 -7.67 2.25
N VAL A 199 -11.65 -8.74 1.47
CA VAL A 199 -12.94 -9.44 1.58
C VAL A 199 -12.92 -10.14 2.93
N ALA A 200 -13.13 -9.35 3.99
CA ALA A 200 -13.49 -9.89 5.29
C ALA A 200 -14.63 -10.87 5.04
N PRO A 201 -14.50 -12.16 5.39
CA PRO A 201 -15.65 -13.02 5.33
C PRO A 201 -16.66 -12.40 6.31
N LYS A 202 -17.80 -11.93 5.78
CA LYS A 202 -18.96 -11.48 6.57
C LYS A 202 -19.42 -12.56 7.55
N ASP A 203 -18.98 -13.79 7.30
CA ASP A 203 -19.22 -14.95 8.11
C ASP A 203 -18.05 -15.23 9.07
N PRO A 204 -18.35 -15.56 10.34
CA PRO A 204 -17.37 -16.09 11.29
C PRO A 204 -16.58 -17.25 10.68
N PRO A 205 -15.30 -17.44 11.07
CA PRO A 205 -14.50 -18.57 10.61
C PRO A 205 -15.25 -19.90 10.75
N ARG A 206 -15.15 -20.79 9.76
CA ARG A 206 -15.96 -22.03 9.66
C ARG A 206 -15.99 -22.88 10.94
N ASN A 207 -14.95 -22.82 11.77
CA ASN A 207 -14.85 -23.57 13.03
C ASN A 207 -15.13 -22.74 14.30
N ALA A 208 -15.34 -21.42 14.21
CA ALA A 208 -15.64 -20.54 15.34
C ALA A 208 -17.03 -20.83 15.93
N PRO A 209 -17.30 -20.44 17.20
CA PRO A 209 -18.63 -20.49 17.78
C PRO A 209 -19.64 -19.72 16.94
N CYS A 210 -20.82 -20.31 16.72
CA CYS A 210 -21.84 -19.70 15.88
C CYS A 210 -22.50 -18.49 16.57
N PRO A 211 -22.63 -17.33 15.88
CA PRO A 211 -23.12 -16.08 16.47
C PRO A 211 -24.62 -16.12 16.84
N CYS A 212 -25.36 -17.13 16.39
CA CYS A 212 -26.76 -17.36 16.81
C CYS A 212 -26.89 -17.87 18.26
N GLY A 213 -25.78 -18.04 18.99
CA GLY A 213 -25.79 -18.48 20.39
C GLY A 213 -25.99 -19.99 20.60
N SER A 214 -25.92 -20.80 19.53
CA SER A 214 -26.16 -22.25 19.62
C SER A 214 -25.03 -23.05 20.28
N GLY A 215 -23.87 -22.43 20.51
CA GLY A 215 -22.66 -23.10 21.01
C GLY A 215 -22.00 -24.08 20.02
N ARG A 216 -22.53 -24.23 18.80
CA ARG A 216 -21.98 -25.10 17.75
C ARG A 216 -20.96 -24.35 16.88
N LYS A 217 -20.09 -25.10 16.19
CA LYS A 217 -19.19 -24.53 15.16
C LYS A 217 -20.01 -23.93 14.00
N PHE A 218 -19.61 -22.77 13.49
CA PHE A 218 -20.33 -22.03 12.44
C PHE A 218 -20.72 -22.90 11.23
N LYS A 219 -19.79 -23.69 10.68
CA LYS A 219 -20.03 -24.61 9.55
C LYS A 219 -21.03 -25.74 9.80
N LYS A 220 -21.43 -25.96 11.06
CA LYS A 220 -22.40 -26.97 11.49
C LYS A 220 -23.72 -26.33 11.97
N CYS A 221 -23.87 -25.02 11.75
CA CYS A 221 -25.03 -24.23 12.15
C CYS A 221 -25.39 -23.25 11.04
N CYS A 222 -25.27 -21.93 11.24
CA CYS A 222 -25.67 -20.92 10.26
C CYS A 222 -24.83 -20.92 8.96
N GLY A 223 -23.65 -21.54 8.97
CA GLY A 223 -22.81 -21.73 7.78
C GLY A 223 -22.90 -23.14 7.18
N ALA A 224 -23.97 -23.90 7.45
CA ALA A 224 -24.18 -25.22 6.87
C ALA A 224 -24.82 -25.09 5.47
N PRO A 225 -24.41 -25.90 4.48
CA PRO A 225 -25.05 -25.87 3.16
C PRO A 225 -26.51 -26.34 3.28
N GLY A 226 -27.46 -25.42 3.07
CA GLY A 226 -28.91 -25.69 3.08
C GLY A 226 -29.75 -24.97 4.14
N SER A 227 -29.19 -24.00 4.87
CA SER A 227 -29.93 -23.10 5.78
C SER A 227 -30.28 -21.76 5.15
#